data_AF-A0A843E969-F1
#
_entry.id   AF-A0A843E969-F1
#
_cell.length_a   1.000
_cell.length_b   1.000
_cell.length_c   1.000
_cell.angle_alpha   90.00
_cell.angle_beta   90.00
_cell.angle_gamma   90.00
#
_symmetry.space_group_name_H-M   'P 1'
#
loop_
_entity.id
_entity.type
_entity.pdbx_description
1 polymer ?
#
loop_
_entity_poly.entity_id
_entity_poly.type
_entity_poly.pdbx_seq_one_letter_code
_entity_poly.pdbx_strand_id
1 'polypeptide(L)' 'MGRRARFRGVKRTNKRLENDILERSKNLWEDPSILRPKCAGNCRKCAFDKTFKKIGKLEKYKNSSE' A
#
# COMPACT_ATOMS: atom_id res chain seq x y z
N MET A 1 -15.92 -41.10 6.07
CA MET A 1 -16.17 -40.06 7.09
C MET A 1 -14.99 -39.09 7.12
N GLY A 2 -15.11 -37.94 6.47
CA GLY A 2 -14.00 -36.99 6.31
C GLY A 2 -13.70 -36.23 7.60
N ARG A 3 -12.44 -36.21 8.04
CA ARG A 3 -11.99 -35.40 9.18
C ARG A 3 -12.12 -33.93 8.80
N ARG A 4 -13.05 -33.21 9.44
CA ARG A 4 -13.19 -31.75 9.28
C ARG A 4 -11.93 -31.07 9.83
N ALA A 5 -11.29 -30.22 9.02
CA ALA A 5 -10.18 -29.39 9.46
C ALA A 5 -10.66 -28.48 10.61
N ARG A 6 -10.12 -28.69 11.81
CA ARG A 6 -10.35 -27.79 12.95
C ARG A 6 -9.26 -26.73 12.92
N PHE A 7 -9.57 -25.56 12.39
CA PHE A 7 -8.67 -24.40 12.46
C PHE A 7 -8.56 -23.93 13.91
N ARG A 8 -7.65 -24.54 14.67
CA ARG A 8 -7.24 -24.08 16.00
C ARG A 8 -6.09 -23.10 15.83
N GLY A 9 -6.44 -21.86 15.53
CA GLY A 9 -5.50 -20.73 15.54
C GLY A 9 -6.21 -19.50 16.08
N VAL A 10 -5.59 -18.81 17.04
CA VAL A 10 -6.02 -17.47 17.42
C VAL A 10 -5.91 -16.61 16.16
N LYS A 11 -7.04 -16.11 15.64
CA LYS A 11 -7.02 -15.14 14.54
C LYS A 11 -6.29 -13.90 15.06
N ARG A 12 -5.02 -13.74 14.67
CA ARG A 12 -4.19 -12.57 15.01
C ARG A 12 -4.57 -11.32 14.20
N THR A 13 -5.59 -11.42 13.36
CA THR A 13 -6.15 -10.25 12.69
C THR A 13 -6.77 -9.36 13.75
N ASN A 14 -6.20 -8.16 13.93
CA ASN A 14 -6.73 -7.17 14.85
C ASN A 14 -8.22 -6.93 14.55
N LYS A 15 -9.04 -6.70 15.58
CA LYS A 15 -10.47 -6.39 15.42
C LYS A 15 -10.70 -5.13 14.56
N ARG A 16 -9.66 -4.31 14.38
CA ARG A 16 -9.65 -3.07 13.58
C ARG A 16 -8.86 -3.18 12.27
N LEU A 17 -8.45 -4.38 11.87
CA LEU A 17 -7.61 -4.57 10.68
C LEU A 17 -8.21 -3.94 9.42
N GLU A 18 -9.53 -4.02 9.26
CA GLU A 18 -10.24 -3.40 8.14
C GLU A 18 -10.09 -1.87 8.16
N ASN A 19 -10.35 -1.23 9.29
CA ASN A 19 -10.18 0.22 9.47
C ASN A 19 -8.72 0.62 9.23
N ASP A 20 -7.77 -0.14 9.77
CA ASP A 20 -6.34 0.11 9.58
C ASP A 20 -5.94 0.03 8.09
N ILE A 21 -6.53 -0.90 7.33
CA ILE A 21 -6.29 -1.03 5.88
C ILE A 21 -6.90 0.16 5.13
N LEU A 22 -8.13 0.56 5.48
CA LEU A 22 -8.81 1.70 4.86
C LEU A 22 -8.11 3.03 5.14
N GLU A 23 -7.60 3.22 6.36
CA GLU A 23 -6.82 4.41 6.71
C GLU A 23 -5.48 4.43 5.99
N ARG A 24 -4.76 3.30 5.96
CA ARG A 24 -3.48 3.21 5.22
C ARG A 24 -3.67 3.41 3.73
N SER A 25 -4.75 2.90 3.13
CA SER A 25 -5.02 3.09 1.71
C SER A 25 -5.35 4.54 1.37
N LYS A 26 -6.12 5.23 2.23
CA LYS A 26 -6.36 6.68 2.10
C LYS A 26 -5.06 7.48 2.17
N ASN A 27 -4.23 7.21 3.18
CA ASN A 27 -2.95 7.92 3.34
C ASN A 27 -2.02 7.66 2.14
N LEU A 28 -2.00 6.44 1.60
CA LEU A 28 -1.24 6.10 0.39
C LEU A 28 -1.77 6.80 -0.87
N TRP A 29 -3.08 7.03 -0.96
CA TRP A 29 -3.70 7.77 -2.05
C TRP A 29 -3.39 9.27 -1.98
N GLU A 30 -3.37 9.82 -0.78
CA GLU A 30 -3.04 11.23 -0.56
C GLU A 30 -1.57 11.51 -0.84
N ASP A 31 -0.67 10.67 -0.29
CA ASP A 31 0.77 10.81 -0.37
C ASP A 31 1.47 9.52 -0.87
N PRO A 32 1.58 9.34 -2.20
CA PRO A 32 2.29 8.19 -2.79
C PRO A 32 3.80 8.16 -2.45
N SER A 33 4.36 9.27 -1.97
CA SER A 33 5.74 9.38 -1.51
C SER A 33 6.04 8.52 -0.29
N ILE A 34 5.03 8.07 0.47
CA ILE A 34 5.18 7.15 1.60
C ILE A 34 5.80 5.81 1.16
N LEU A 35 5.52 5.37 -0.07
CA LEU A 35 6.13 4.16 -0.65
C LEU A 35 7.58 4.36 -1.09
N ARG A 36 8.07 5.60 -1.14
CA ARG A 36 9.42 5.90 -1.60
C ARG A 36 10.44 5.57 -0.52
N PRO A 37 11.30 4.55 -0.72
CA PRO A 37 12.43 4.37 0.18
C PRO A 37 13.29 5.63 0.14
N LYS A 38 13.78 6.06 1.32
CA LYS A 38 14.70 7.19 1.41
C LYS A 38 15.89 6.92 0.52
N CYS A 39 15.97 7.65 -0.59
CA CYS A 39 17.05 7.50 -1.54
C CYS A 39 18.32 8.07 -0.90
N ALA A 40 19.40 7.29 -0.84
CA ALA A 40 20.68 7.74 -0.32
C ALA A 40 21.37 8.83 -1.17
N GLY A 41 20.68 9.36 -2.19
CA GLY A 41 21.16 10.46 -3.05
C GLY A 41 22.31 10.08 -4.00
N ASN A 42 22.88 8.89 -3.86
CA ASN A 42 24.10 8.48 -4.56
C ASN A 42 23.85 7.65 -5.84
N CYS A 43 22.61 7.55 -6.33
CA CYS A 43 22.30 6.82 -7.56
C CYS A 43 22.25 7.74 -8.79
N ARG A 44 23.11 7.46 -9.80
CA ARG A 44 23.04 8.10 -11.14
C ARG A 44 21.75 7.74 -11.90
N LYS A 45 21.20 6.55 -11.66
CA LYS A 45 19.90 6.09 -12.15
C LYS A 45 19.24 5.29 -11.03
N CYS A 46 18.15 5.78 -10.46
CA CYS A 46 17.49 5.06 -9.38
C CYS A 46 16.47 4.08 -9.97
N ALA A 47 16.52 2.82 -9.51
CA ALA A 47 15.67 1.75 -10.04
C ALA A 47 14.16 2.06 -9.92
N PHE A 48 13.81 2.88 -8.92
CA PHE A 48 12.43 3.25 -8.63
C PHE A 48 11.93 4.50 -9.37
N ASP A 49 12.78 5.20 -10.14
CA ASP A 49 12.34 6.42 -10.83
C ASP A 49 11.20 6.15 -11.82
N LYS A 50 11.24 5.01 -12.51
CA LYS A 50 10.18 4.61 -13.45
C LYS A 50 8.86 4.33 -12.74
N THR A 51 8.90 3.68 -11.58
CA THR A 51 7.70 3.38 -10.79
C THR A 51 7.10 4.67 -10.22
N PHE A 52 7.91 5.58 -9.67
CA PHE A 52 7.40 6.86 -9.16
C PHE A 52 6.86 7.77 -10.27
N LYS A 53 7.46 7.76 -11.47
CA LYS A 53 6.88 8.45 -12.63
C LYS A 53 5.52 7.90 -13.04
N LYS A 54 5.28 6.59 -12.89
CA LYS A 54 3.95 6.00 -13.15
C LYS A 54 2.96 6.38 -12.05
N ILE A 55 3.40 6.39 -10.79
CA ILE A 55 2.55 6.75 -9.66
C ILE A 55 2.16 8.24 -9.70
N GLY A 56 3.08 9.16 -10.04
CA GLY A 56 2.75 10.57 -10.22
C GLY A 56 1.76 10.84 -11.37
N LYS A 57 1.63 9.93 -12.35
CA LYS A 57 0.55 10.05 -13.34
C LYS A 57 -0.82 9.77 -12.75
N LEU A 58 -0.90 9.03 -11.63
CA LEU A 58 -2.16 8.71 -10.96
C LEU A 58 -2.76 9.91 -10.23
N GLU A 59 -1.93 10.89 -9.83
CA GLU A 59 -2.39 12.16 -9.24
C GLU A 59 -3.39 12.89 -10.15
N LYS A 60 -3.29 12.70 -11.47
CA LYS A 60 -4.24 13.28 -12.44
C LYS A 60 -5.67 12.79 -12.25
N TYR A 61 -5.85 11.58 -11.73
CA TYR A 61 -7.17 11.00 -11.49
C TYR A 61 -7.73 11.36 -10.11
N LYS A 62 -6.97 12.07 -9.26
CA LYS A 62 -7.40 12.48 -7.91
C LYS A 62 -8.60 13.44 -7.94
N ASN A 63 -8.73 14.24 -9.02
CA ASN A 63 -9.79 15.24 -9.19
C ASN A 63 -10.76 14.91 -10.34
N SER A 64 -10.67 13.74 -10.97
CA SER A 64 -11.60 13.34 -12.06
C SER A 64 -12.87 12.64 -11.56
N SER A 65 -13.11 12.70 -10.25
CA SER A 65 -14.30 12.14 -9.60
C SER A 65 -15.00 13.22 -8.77
N GLU A 66 -15.15 14.41 -9.37
CA GLU A 66 -16.18 15.40 -9.04
C GLU A 66 -17.24 15.41 -10.14
#